data_AF-A0A923BL65-F1
#
_entry.id   AF-A0A923BL65-F1
#
_cell.length_a   1.000
_cell.length_b   1.000
_cell.length_c   1.000
_cell.angle_alpha   90.00
_cell.angle_beta   90.00
_cell.angle_gamma   90.00
#
_symmetry.space_group_name_H-M   'P 1'
#
loop_
_entity.id
_entity.type
_entity.pdbx_description
1 polymer ?
#
loop_
_entity_poly.entity_id
_entity_poly.type
_entity_poly.pdbx_seq_one_letter_code
_entity_poly.pdbx_strand_id
1 'polypeptide(L)'
;MARINTNPASLIAQRNLVNNTRALNTTLERLSTGLRINRGADDPAGLIASENLRAERTALSSAISNAERADQLVNIAEGGLQELSNLLTDLRGLVTSTANTAGLSDEERNANQLQIDSILQTIDRLADATNFQGVQLLNGNF
;
A
#
# COMPACT_ATOMS: atom_id res chain seq x y z
N MET A 1 56.38 -19.82 -50.65
CA MET A 1 55.19 -20.34 -51.37
C MET A 1 53.96 -19.56 -50.92
N ALA A 2 53.46 -18.63 -51.74
CA ALA A 2 52.17 -18.01 -51.53
C ALA A 2 51.08 -19.02 -51.92
N ARG A 3 50.24 -19.46 -50.98
CA ARG A 3 49.10 -20.31 -51.31
C ARG A 3 48.02 -19.41 -51.93
N ILE A 4 47.74 -19.60 -53.21
CA ILE A 4 46.76 -18.80 -53.99
C ILE A 4 45.31 -19.17 -53.63
N ASN A 5 45.07 -20.39 -53.16
CA ASN A 5 43.72 -20.92 -52.91
C ASN A 5 43.12 -20.57 -51.54
N THR A 6 43.92 -20.04 -50.62
CA THR A 6 43.45 -19.62 -49.28
C THR A 6 44.22 -18.38 -48.88
N ASN A 7 43.51 -17.26 -48.66
CA ASN A 7 44.10 -16.01 -48.24
C ASN A 7 43.97 -15.86 -46.71
N PRO A 8 44.99 -16.24 -45.91
CA PRO A 8 44.92 -16.18 -44.46
C PRO A 8 44.77 -14.75 -43.91
N ALA A 9 45.33 -13.74 -44.57
CA ALA A 9 45.21 -12.35 -44.14
C ALA A 9 43.75 -11.85 -44.26
N SER A 10 43.07 -12.20 -45.36
CA SER A 10 41.64 -11.91 -45.54
C SER A 10 40.77 -12.65 -44.51
N LEU A 11 41.06 -13.92 -44.21
CA LEU A 11 40.33 -14.68 -43.18
C LEU A 11 40.52 -14.10 -41.77
N ILE A 12 41.71 -13.61 -41.44
CA ILE A 12 41.98 -12.94 -40.16
C ILE A 12 41.22 -11.61 -40.08
N ALA A 13 41.25 -10.80 -41.15
CA ALA A 13 40.50 -9.55 -41.22
C ALA A 13 38.98 -9.79 -41.06
N GLN A 14 38.43 -10.82 -41.70
CA GLN A 14 37.03 -11.20 -41.57
C GLN A 14 36.67 -11.65 -40.15
N ARG A 15 37.52 -12.44 -39.49
CA ARG A 15 37.32 -12.83 -38.07
C ARG A 15 37.32 -11.62 -37.13
N ASN A 16 38.25 -10.69 -37.32
CA ASN A 16 38.31 -9.46 -36.53
C ASN A 16 37.08 -8.58 -36.74
N LEU A 17 36.63 -8.43 -37.99
CA LEU A 17 35.40 -7.70 -38.31
C LEU A 17 34.19 -8.32 -37.61
N VAL A 18 34.04 -9.66 -37.67
CA VAL A 18 32.95 -10.37 -36.99
C VAL A 18 32.96 -10.14 -35.48
N ASN A 19 34.14 -10.16 -34.85
CA ASN A 19 34.27 -9.88 -33.41
C ASN A 19 33.88 -8.43 -33.07
N ASN A 20 34.32 -7.46 -33.88
CA ASN A 20 33.96 -6.05 -33.70
C ASN A 20 32.47 -5.80 -33.90
N THR A 21 31.85 -6.42 -34.92
CA THR A 21 30.40 -6.33 -35.15
C THR A 21 29.61 -6.91 -33.99
N ARG A 22 30.05 -8.04 -33.41
CA ARG A 22 29.42 -8.61 -32.21
C ARG A 22 29.51 -7.65 -31.03
N ALA A 23 30.69 -7.09 -30.76
CA ALA A 23 30.88 -6.13 -29.68
C ALA A 23 30.01 -4.87 -29.86
N LEU A 24 29.93 -4.34 -31.09
CA LEU A 24 29.07 -3.21 -31.43
C LEU A 24 27.58 -3.52 -31.20
N ASN A 25 27.13 -4.72 -31.58
CA ASN A 25 25.74 -5.11 -31.35
C ASN A 25 25.42 -5.17 -29.85
N THR A 26 26.33 -5.70 -29.03
CA THR A 26 26.15 -5.73 -27.56
C THR A 26 26.14 -4.32 -26.96
N THR A 27 26.99 -3.40 -27.42
CA THR A 27 26.97 -2.02 -26.91
C THR A 27 25.69 -1.29 -27.32
N LEU A 28 25.20 -1.50 -28.53
CA LEU A 28 23.92 -0.96 -28.98
C LEU A 28 22.74 -1.54 -28.18
N GLU A 29 22.74 -2.83 -27.87
CA GLU A 29 21.72 -3.46 -27.01
C GLU A 29 21.71 -2.83 -25.61
N ARG A 30 22.89 -2.65 -25.00
CA ARG A 30 23.03 -1.99 -23.69
C ARG A 30 22.62 -0.51 -23.72
N LEU A 31 22.94 0.20 -24.81
CA LEU A 31 22.52 1.59 -24.98
C LEU A 31 20.99 1.70 -25.12
N SER A 32 20.37 0.80 -25.89
CA SER A 32 18.93 0.81 -26.12
C SER A 32 18.12 0.41 -24.89
N THR A 33 18.65 -0.49 -24.07
CA THR A 33 17.98 -0.98 -22.85
C THR A 33 18.32 -0.13 -21.63
N GLY A 34 19.46 0.59 -21.66
CA GLY A 34 20.03 1.27 -20.49
C GLY A 34 20.58 0.30 -19.44
N LEU A 35 20.58 -1.01 -19.69
CA LEU A 35 21.01 -2.03 -18.74
C LEU A 35 22.39 -2.54 -19.11
N ARG A 36 23.26 -2.65 -18.10
CA ARG A 36 24.58 -3.28 -18.26
C ARG A 36 24.47 -4.79 -18.50
N ILE A 37 23.50 -5.46 -17.87
CA ILE A 37 23.27 -6.90 -17.97
C ILE A 37 21.91 -7.10 -18.66
N ASN A 38 21.93 -7.61 -19.90
CA ASN A 38 20.70 -7.86 -20.66
C ASN A 38 20.34 -9.35 -20.73
N ARG A 39 21.33 -10.22 -20.57
CA ARG A 39 21.19 -11.68 -20.72
C ARG A 39 22.01 -12.38 -19.65
N GLY A 40 21.58 -13.58 -19.27
CA GLY A 40 22.30 -14.39 -18.28
C GLY A 40 23.71 -14.78 -18.75
N ALA A 41 23.99 -14.75 -20.05
CA ALA A 41 25.32 -14.99 -20.61
C ALA A 41 26.33 -13.85 -20.30
N ASP A 42 25.86 -12.63 -20.02
CA ASP A 42 26.74 -11.49 -19.73
C ASP A 42 27.26 -11.53 -18.29
N ASP A 43 26.40 -11.88 -17.33
CA ASP A 43 26.69 -11.96 -15.90
C ASP A 43 25.55 -12.74 -15.20
N PRO A 44 25.66 -14.08 -15.05
CA PRO A 44 24.58 -14.88 -14.48
C PRO A 44 24.26 -14.49 -13.03
N ALA A 45 25.29 -14.27 -12.21
CA ALA A 45 25.13 -13.93 -10.80
C ALA A 45 24.55 -12.51 -10.63
N GLY A 46 25.05 -11.55 -11.42
CA GLY A 46 24.54 -10.19 -11.44
C GLY A 46 23.10 -10.11 -11.94
N LEU A 47 22.72 -10.94 -12.93
CA LEU A 47 21.34 -11.02 -13.39
C LEU A 47 20.42 -11.56 -12.29
N ILE A 48 20.79 -12.65 -11.62
CA ILE A 48 20.01 -13.22 -10.51
C ILE A 48 19.81 -12.19 -9.40
N ALA A 49 20.88 -11.52 -8.97
CA ALA A 49 20.79 -10.48 -7.95
C ALA A 49 19.86 -9.33 -8.39
N SER A 50 19.96 -8.89 -9.65
CA SER A 50 19.14 -7.81 -10.19
C SER A 50 17.65 -8.16 -10.27
N GLU A 51 17.32 -9.40 -10.65
CA GLU A 51 15.94 -9.86 -10.71
C GLU A 51 15.37 -10.08 -9.31
N ASN A 52 16.16 -10.56 -8.35
CA ASN A 52 15.75 -10.63 -6.95
C ASN A 52 15.43 -9.25 -6.39
N LEU A 53 16.29 -8.26 -6.60
CA LEU A 53 16.05 -6.87 -6.17
C LEU A 53 14.84 -6.26 -6.90
N ARG A 54 14.63 -6.59 -8.18
CA ARG A 54 13.44 -6.14 -8.93
C ARG A 54 12.17 -6.75 -8.35
N ALA A 55 12.17 -8.03 -8.03
CA ALA A 55 11.05 -8.71 -7.38
C ALA A 55 10.77 -8.13 -5.99
N GLU A 56 11.81 -7.90 -5.19
CA GLU A 56 11.69 -7.27 -3.87
C GLU A 56 11.15 -5.84 -3.97
N ARG A 57 11.61 -5.04 -4.94
CA ARG A 57 11.07 -3.69 -5.18
C ARG A 57 9.58 -3.74 -5.50
N THR A 58 9.14 -4.67 -6.34
CA THR A 58 7.71 -4.83 -6.64
C THR A 58 6.93 -5.25 -5.39
N ALA A 59 7.46 -6.19 -4.61
CA ALA A 59 6.84 -6.63 -3.35
C ALA A 59 6.74 -5.48 -2.35
N LEU A 60 7.79 -4.68 -2.18
CA LEU A 60 7.80 -3.49 -1.32
C LEU A 60 6.80 -2.44 -1.80
N SER A 61 6.69 -2.20 -3.11
CA SER A 61 5.69 -1.28 -3.65
C SER A 61 4.26 -1.72 -3.29
N SER A 62 3.97 -3.02 -3.35
CA SER A 62 2.67 -3.55 -2.91
C SER A 62 2.50 -3.47 -1.40
N ALA A 63 3.55 -3.73 -0.62
CA ALA A 63 3.52 -3.62 0.84
C ALA A 63 3.26 -2.18 1.30
N ILE A 64 3.85 -1.18 0.65
CA ILE A 64 3.60 0.24 0.90
C ILE A 64 2.13 0.57 0.63
N SER A 65 1.60 0.17 -0.53
CA SER A 65 0.17 0.40 -0.84
C SER A 65 -0.77 -0.28 0.15
N ASN A 66 -0.40 -1.46 0.67
CA ASN A 66 -1.17 -2.13 1.72
C ASN A 66 -1.09 -1.38 3.06
N ALA A 67 0.09 -0.86 3.42
CA ALA A 67 0.27 -0.05 4.62
C ALA A 67 -0.53 1.26 4.55
N GLU A 68 -0.56 1.92 3.40
CA GLU A 68 -1.40 3.12 3.16
C GLU A 68 -2.88 2.82 3.34
N ARG A 69 -3.37 1.64 2.89
CA ARG A 69 -4.75 1.23 3.13
C ARG A 69 -5.03 0.93 4.60
N ALA A 70 -4.07 0.33 5.31
CA ALA A 70 -4.19 0.10 6.74
C ALA A 70 -4.25 1.43 7.50
N ASP A 71 -3.45 2.42 7.11
CA ASP A 71 -3.47 3.77 7.68
C ASP A 71 -4.83 4.45 7.44
N GLN A 72 -5.36 4.39 6.21
CA GLN A 72 -6.70 4.89 5.90
C GLN A 72 -7.80 4.23 6.75
N LEU A 73 -7.72 2.90 6.94
CA LEU A 73 -8.65 2.16 7.78
C LEU A 73 -8.59 2.66 9.23
N VAL A 74 -7.39 2.80 9.79
CA VAL A 74 -7.18 3.28 11.16
C VAL A 74 -7.71 4.70 11.32
N ASN A 75 -7.43 5.60 10.36
CA ASN A 75 -7.92 6.98 10.42
C ASN A 75 -9.45 7.07 10.42
N ILE A 76 -10.14 6.22 9.63
CA ILE A 76 -11.61 6.17 9.62
C ILE A 76 -12.14 5.61 10.94
N ALA A 77 -11.50 4.57 11.47
CA ALA A 77 -11.86 4.01 12.78
C ALA A 77 -11.66 5.04 13.90
N GLU A 78 -10.53 5.76 13.91
CA GLU A 78 -10.22 6.79 14.89
C GLU A 78 -11.23 7.94 14.83
N GLY A 79 -11.58 8.42 13.64
CA GLY A 79 -12.62 9.44 13.48
C GLY A 79 -13.98 8.99 14.01
N GLY A 80 -14.38 7.74 13.74
CA GLY A 80 -15.61 7.16 14.28
C GLY A 80 -15.58 7.01 15.80
N LEU A 81 -14.46 6.54 16.35
CA LEU A 81 -14.27 6.41 17.81
C LEU A 81 -14.26 7.76 18.52
N GLN A 82 -13.71 8.81 17.89
CA GLN A 82 -13.71 10.15 18.45
C GLN A 82 -15.13 10.69 18.60
N GLU A 83 -15.98 10.53 17.57
CA GLU A 83 -17.39 10.90 17.66
C GLU A 83 -18.14 10.07 18.71
N LEU A 84 -17.86 8.76 18.79
CA LEU A 84 -18.44 7.88 19.81
C LEU A 84 -18.04 8.32 21.23
N SER A 85 -16.78 8.73 21.44
CA SER A 85 -16.26 9.26 22.70
C SER A 85 -16.94 10.57 23.11
N ASN A 86 -17.20 11.47 22.16
CA ASN A 86 -17.93 12.71 22.39
C ASN A 86 -19.38 12.41 22.85
N LEU A 87 -20.08 11.53 22.13
CA LEU A 87 -21.44 11.10 22.48
C LEU A 87 -21.52 10.46 23.87
N LEU A 88 -20.54 9.62 24.24
CA LEU A 88 -20.47 9.02 25.57
C LEU A 88 -20.21 10.06 26.67
N THR A 89 -19.44 11.10 26.37
CA THR A 89 -19.20 12.21 27.31
C THR A 89 -20.48 13.01 27.55
N ASP A 90 -21.23 13.30 26.49
CA ASP A 90 -22.52 13.99 26.56
C ASP A 90 -23.56 13.14 27.31
N LEU A 91 -23.63 11.84 27.01
CA LEU A 91 -24.46 10.87 27.72
C LEU A 91 -24.17 10.89 29.22
N ARG A 92 -22.89 10.83 29.61
CA ARG A 92 -22.47 10.87 31.02
C ARG A 92 -22.90 12.17 31.70
N GLY A 93 -22.80 13.30 30.99
CA GLY A 93 -23.27 14.61 31.47
C GLY A 93 -24.77 14.61 31.75
N LEU A 94 -25.57 14.13 30.78
CA LEU A 94 -27.03 14.00 30.87
C LEU A 94 -27.48 13.05 31.98
N VAL A 95 -26.80 11.91 32.14
CA VAL A 95 -27.09 10.96 33.22
C VAL A 95 -26.80 11.60 34.58
N THR A 96 -25.68 12.30 34.72
CA THR A 96 -25.31 12.97 35.97
C THR A 96 -26.26 14.10 36.32
N SER A 97 -26.71 14.89 35.34
CA SER A 97 -27.68 15.96 35.57
C SER A 97 -29.06 15.42 35.94
N THR A 98 -29.50 14.33 35.31
CA THR A 98 -30.80 13.68 35.56
C THR A 98 -30.83 12.92 36.88
N ALA A 99 -29.68 12.45 37.36
CA ALA A 99 -29.53 11.80 38.67
C ALA A 99 -29.75 12.78 39.83
N ASN A 100 -29.59 14.09 39.62
CA ASN A 100 -29.90 15.08 40.65
C ASN A 100 -31.42 15.24 40.82
N THR A 101 -31.96 14.75 41.94
CA THR A 101 -33.40 14.77 42.24
C THR A 101 -33.89 16.10 42.81
N ALA A 102 -32.99 17.00 43.22
CA ALA A 102 -33.37 18.27 43.81
C ALA A 102 -33.63 19.31 42.71
N GLY A 103 -34.90 19.55 42.39
CA GLY A 103 -35.33 20.64 41.50
C GLY A 103 -35.63 20.27 40.04
N LEU A 104 -35.70 18.98 39.69
CA LEU A 104 -36.17 18.52 38.39
C LEU A 104 -37.63 18.05 38.46
N SER A 105 -38.46 18.52 37.53
CA SER A 105 -39.82 18.01 37.31
C SER A 105 -39.81 16.63 36.62
N ASP A 106 -40.93 15.91 36.69
CA ASP A 106 -41.08 14.62 36.03
C ASP A 106 -41.08 14.77 34.49
N GLU A 107 -41.60 15.88 33.97
CA GLU A 107 -41.55 16.22 32.55
C GLU A 107 -40.11 16.44 32.06
N GLU A 108 -39.29 17.17 32.81
CA GLU A 108 -37.87 17.39 32.49
C GLU A 108 -37.06 16.08 32.53
N ARG A 109 -37.36 15.19 33.49
CA ARG A 109 -36.76 13.85 33.54
C ARG A 109 -37.08 13.04 32.29
N ASN A 110 -38.34 13.07 31.85
CA ASN A 110 -38.77 12.33 30.68
C ASN A 110 -38.13 12.89 29.39
N ALA A 111 -37.99 14.22 29.30
CA ALA A 111 -37.28 14.87 28.19
C ALA A 111 -35.79 14.47 28.15
N ASN A 112 -35.11 14.44 29.30
CA ASN A 112 -33.73 13.99 29.38
C ASN A 112 -33.58 12.51 29.01
N GLN A 113 -34.53 11.66 29.40
CA GLN A 113 -34.53 10.25 29.01
C GLN A 113 -34.65 10.08 27.49
N LEU A 114 -35.53 10.83 26.83
CA LEU A 114 -35.63 10.83 25.36
C LEU A 114 -34.31 11.24 24.69
N GLN A 115 -33.58 12.19 25.28
CA GLN A 115 -32.28 12.60 24.78
C GLN A 115 -31.22 11.51 24.97
N ILE A 116 -31.22 10.83 26.13
CA ILE A 116 -30.36 9.67 26.41
C ILE A 116 -30.61 8.57 25.37
N ASP A 117 -31.87 8.22 25.12
CA ASP A 117 -32.25 7.17 24.16
C ASP A 117 -31.81 7.55 22.73
N SER A 118 -31.93 8.82 22.35
CA SER A 118 -31.46 9.34 21.06
C SER A 118 -29.94 9.23 20.91
N ILE A 119 -29.17 9.53 21.96
CA ILE A 119 -27.71 9.39 21.96
C ILE A 119 -27.34 7.92 21.79
N LEU A 120 -27.98 7.00 22.52
CA LEU A 120 -27.74 5.56 22.40
C LEU A 120 -28.03 5.06 20.98
N GLN A 121 -29.16 5.43 20.39
CA GLN A 121 -29.48 5.09 19.00
C GLN A 121 -28.47 5.66 17.99
N THR A 122 -27.90 6.83 18.28
CA THR A 122 -26.89 7.45 17.42
C THR A 122 -25.55 6.74 17.53
N ILE A 123 -25.18 6.27 18.73
CA ILE A 123 -24.00 5.43 18.96
C ILE A 123 -24.13 4.13 18.14
N ASP A 124 -25.26 3.43 18.24
CA ASP A 124 -25.50 2.19 17.48
C ASP A 124 -25.41 2.45 15.96
N ARG A 125 -26.05 3.52 15.49
CA ARG A 125 -26.00 3.91 14.07
C ARG A 125 -24.59 4.23 13.60
N LEU A 126 -23.80 4.91 14.42
CA LEU A 126 -22.41 5.24 14.07
C LEU A 126 -21.56 3.97 13.99
N ALA A 127 -21.73 3.05 14.95
CA ALA A 127 -21.04 1.77 14.93
C ALA A 127 -21.35 0.95 13.65
N ASP A 128 -22.61 0.96 13.22
CA ASP A 128 -23.04 0.28 11.99
C ASP A 128 -22.61 0.98 10.69
N ALA A 129 -22.56 2.32 10.71
CA ALA A 129 -22.24 3.14 9.54
C ALA A 129 -20.73 3.23 9.28
N THR A 130 -19.88 3.18 10.32
CA THR A 130 -18.42 3.24 10.16
C THR A 130 -17.89 1.96 9.51
N ASN A 131 -17.65 2.05 8.20
CA ASN A 131 -17.12 0.96 7.39
C ASN A 131 -15.99 1.42 6.48
N PHE A 132 -15.10 0.49 6.15
CA PHE A 132 -14.09 0.66 5.11
C PHE A 132 -14.23 -0.46 4.08
N GLN A 133 -14.54 -0.09 2.84
CA GLN A 133 -14.74 -1.04 1.73
C GLN A 133 -15.71 -2.19 2.06
N GLY A 134 -16.78 -1.89 2.81
CA GLY A 134 -17.81 -2.86 3.21
C GLY A 134 -17.49 -3.67 4.47
N VAL A 135 -16.32 -3.48 5.08
CA VAL A 135 -15.99 -4.06 6.39
C VAL A 135 -16.35 -3.07 7.49
N GLN A 136 -17.24 -3.47 8.39
CA GLN A 136 -17.56 -2.69 9.59
C GLN A 136 -16.37 -2.67 10.54
N LEU A 137 -16.03 -1.48 11.07
CA LEU A 137 -14.83 -1.30 11.90
C LEU A 137 -15.12 -1.26 13.40
N LEU A 138 -16.33 -0.88 13.79
CA LEU A 138 -16.69 -0.57 15.19
C LEU A 138 -17.71 -1.54 15.80
N ASN A 139 -18.00 -2.66 15.14
CA ASN A 139 -18.99 -3.65 15.58
C ASN A 139 -18.41 -4.74 16.51
N GLY A 140 -17.12 -4.68 16.84
CA GLY A 140 -16.43 -5.64 17.73
C GLY A 140 -16.03 -6.97 17.10
N ASN A 141 -16.31 -7.19 15.81
CA ASN A 141 -15.94 -8.41 15.08
C ASN A 141 -14.66 -8.26 14.23
N PHE A 142 -14.03 -7.08 14.26
CA PHE A 142 -12.78 -6.78 13.55
C PHE A 142 -11.55 -7.05 14.42
#